data_AF-A0A1G3AS16-F1
#
_entry.id   AF-A0A1G3AS16-F1
#
_cell.length_a   1.000
_cell.length_b   1.000
_cell.length_c   1.000
_cell.angle_alpha   90.00
_cell.angle_beta   90.00
_cell.angle_gamma   90.00
#
_symmetry.space_group_name_H-M   'P 1'
#
loop_
_entity.id
_entity.type
_entity.pdbx_description
1 polymer ?
#
loop_
_entity_poly.entity_id
_entity_poly.type
_entity_poly.pdbx_seq_one_letter_code
_entity_poly.pdbx_strand_id
1 'polypeptide(L)'
;MFFKGLRSENQGLGIGAFAYYRRVVENQKGRLLDAIINVGRKTGLVPKAIATLESAKSETQFSKAIESIKDAIPDAIRIKGRNPLTLLHAPLSEGIHDKTDEECLGLATDVREILFAMAEKIAEALREQKALDDAIKNLSQSRGKGK
;
A
#
# COMPACT_ATOMS: atom_id res chain seq x y z
N MET A 1 -3.92 -1.51 16.08
CA MET A 1 -5.21 -1.43 15.37
C MET A 1 -5.46 -2.65 14.50
N PHE A 2 -4.52 -3.07 13.64
CA PHE A 2 -4.69 -4.23 12.75
C PHE A 2 -5.14 -5.51 13.46
N PHE A 3 -4.43 -5.96 14.51
CA PHE A 3 -4.81 -7.16 15.27
C PHE A 3 -6.17 -7.05 15.96
N LYS A 4 -6.64 -5.84 16.27
CA LYS A 4 -7.99 -5.63 16.81
C LYS A 4 -9.05 -5.83 15.72
N GLY A 5 -8.77 -5.36 14.50
CA GLY A 5 -9.59 -5.65 13.32
C GLY A 5 -9.69 -7.14 13.05
N LEU A 6 -8.54 -7.82 13.00
CA LEU A 6 -8.48 -9.27 12.76
C LEU A 6 -9.23 -10.08 13.84
N ARG A 7 -9.08 -9.68 15.10
CA ARG A 7 -9.83 -10.31 16.19
C ARG A 7 -11.34 -10.10 16.04
N SER A 8 -11.76 -8.89 15.65
CA SER A 8 -13.18 -8.57 15.46
C SER A 8 -13.74 -9.36 14.28
N GLU A 9 -13.01 -9.44 13.17
CA GLU A 9 -13.36 -10.21 11.98
C GLU A 9 -13.53 -11.70 12.33
N ASN A 10 -12.57 -12.29 13.03
CA ASN A 10 -12.63 -13.70 13.47
C ASN A 10 -13.78 -13.99 14.45
N GLN A 11 -14.32 -12.97 15.11
CA GLN A 11 -15.46 -13.07 16.01
C GLN A 11 -16.79 -12.77 15.29
N GLY A 12 -16.76 -12.50 13.98
CA GLY A 12 -17.93 -12.11 13.21
C GLY A 12 -18.45 -10.71 13.52
N LEU A 13 -17.62 -9.83 14.10
CA LEU A 13 -17.97 -8.45 14.43
C LEU A 13 -17.58 -7.52 13.27
N GLY A 14 -18.43 -7.45 12.24
CA GLY A 14 -18.13 -6.79 10.97
C GLY A 14 -17.91 -5.29 11.08
N ILE A 15 -18.82 -4.57 11.74
CA ILE A 15 -18.71 -3.11 11.97
C ILE A 15 -17.41 -2.78 12.71
N GLY A 16 -17.10 -3.58 13.74
CA GLY A 16 -15.88 -3.43 14.53
C GLY A 16 -14.62 -3.68 13.70
N ALA A 17 -14.60 -4.77 12.94
CA ALA A 17 -13.50 -5.13 12.05
C ALA A 17 -13.22 -4.04 11.02
N PHE A 18 -14.26 -3.59 10.33
CA PHE A 18 -14.18 -2.54 9.32
C PHE A 18 -13.66 -1.22 9.91
N ALA A 19 -14.21 -0.78 11.05
CA ALA A 19 -13.76 0.44 11.72
C ALA A 19 -12.29 0.37 12.15
N TYR A 20 -11.80 -0.80 12.59
CA TYR A 20 -10.39 -0.97 12.91
C TYR A 20 -9.50 -0.93 11.67
N TYR A 21 -9.89 -1.57 10.57
CA TYR A 21 -9.09 -1.54 9.34
C TYR A 21 -9.06 -0.16 8.70
N ARG A 22 -10.17 0.58 8.71
CA ARG A 22 -10.21 2.00 8.33
C ARG A 22 -9.12 2.80 9.04
N ARG A 23 -9.07 2.67 10.37
CA ARG A 23 -8.06 3.34 11.21
C ARG A 23 -6.64 2.85 10.93
N VAL A 24 -6.44 1.61 10.48
CA VAL A 24 -5.11 1.14 10.06
C VAL A 24 -4.66 1.89 8.82
N VAL A 25 -5.50 1.95 7.79
CA VAL A 25 -5.18 2.61 6.52
C VAL A 25 -4.89 4.10 6.75
N GLU A 26 -5.77 4.80 7.47
CA GLU A 26 -5.63 6.23 7.75
C GLU A 26 -4.35 6.52 8.56
N ASN A 27 -4.10 5.79 9.66
CA ASN A 27 -2.93 6.03 10.50
C ASN A 27 -1.60 5.59 9.86
N GLN A 28 -1.64 4.64 8.92
CA GLN A 28 -0.44 4.18 8.23
C GLN A 28 -0.18 4.91 6.91
N LYS A 29 -1.05 5.85 6.47
CA LYS A 29 -0.91 6.59 5.20
C LYS A 29 0.52 7.06 4.94
N GLY A 30 1.11 7.78 5.90
CA GLY A 30 2.47 8.33 5.75
C GLY A 30 3.53 7.23 5.54
N ARG A 31 3.46 6.16 6.33
CA ARG A 31 4.39 5.01 6.22
C ARG A 31 4.22 4.23 4.93
N LEU A 32 2.97 4.04 4.48
CA LEU A 32 2.67 3.39 3.21
C LEU A 32 3.22 4.21 2.03
N LEU A 33 3.00 5.53 2.05
CA LEU A 33 3.55 6.43 1.03
C LEU A 33 5.07 6.45 1.04
N ASP A 34 5.72 6.43 2.21
CA ASP A 34 7.17 6.29 2.29
C ASP A 34 7.69 5.01 1.65
N ALA A 35 7.03 3.87 1.91
CA ALA A 35 7.39 2.60 1.31
C ALA A 35 7.19 2.61 -0.22
N ILE A 36 6.09 3.20 -0.70
CA ILE A 36 5.79 3.36 -2.12
C ILE A 36 6.82 4.27 -2.80
N ILE A 37 7.19 5.40 -2.18
CA ILE A 37 8.22 6.31 -2.68
C ILE A 37 9.56 5.58 -2.78
N ASN A 38 9.92 4.80 -1.77
CA ASN A 38 11.14 4.00 -1.78
C ASN A 38 11.16 3.00 -2.94
N VAL A 39 10.06 2.25 -3.14
CA VAL A 39 9.92 1.36 -4.31
C VAL A 39 10.03 2.15 -5.60
N GLY A 40 9.29 3.26 -5.74
CA GLY A 40 9.32 4.08 -6.95
C GLY A 40 10.72 4.60 -7.30
N ARG A 41 11.49 5.05 -6.30
CA ARG A 41 12.89 5.47 -6.50
C ARG A 41 13.78 4.32 -6.99
N LYS A 42 13.57 3.10 -6.48
CA LYS A 42 14.34 1.91 -6.89
C LYS A 42 13.92 1.37 -8.25
N THR A 43 12.64 1.46 -8.61
CA THR A 43 12.12 0.97 -9.89
C THR A 43 12.16 2.01 -11.01
N GLY A 44 12.81 3.17 -10.79
CA GLY A 44 12.96 4.20 -11.81
C GLY A 44 11.68 4.98 -12.15
N LEU A 45 10.78 5.13 -11.18
CA LEU A 45 9.58 5.96 -11.35
C LEU A 45 9.97 7.41 -11.66
N VAL A 46 9.26 8.05 -12.60
CA VAL A 46 9.58 9.40 -13.06
C VAL A 46 9.56 10.43 -11.92
N PRO A 47 10.47 11.43 -11.91
CA PRO A 47 10.58 12.40 -10.82
C PRO A 47 9.27 13.13 -10.49
N LYS A 48 8.47 13.43 -11.52
CA LYS A 48 7.16 14.06 -11.34
C LYS A 48 6.21 13.22 -10.48
N ALA A 49 6.17 11.91 -10.70
CA ALA A 49 5.32 11.01 -9.92
C ALA A 49 5.84 10.84 -8.48
N ILE A 50 7.17 10.83 -8.28
CA ILE A 50 7.77 10.88 -6.94
C ILE A 50 7.36 12.15 -6.18
N ALA A 51 7.44 13.32 -6.83
CA ALA A 51 7.01 14.58 -6.23
C ALA A 51 5.51 14.58 -5.88
N THR A 52 4.67 13.98 -6.73
CA THR A 52 3.24 13.79 -6.44
C THR A 52 3.03 12.94 -5.18
N LEU A 53 3.76 11.83 -5.02
CA LEU A 53 3.69 10.98 -3.82
C LEU A 53 4.16 11.71 -2.55
N GLU A 54 5.24 12.49 -2.66
CA GLU A 54 5.76 13.31 -1.54
C GLU A 54 4.78 14.41 -1.12
N SER A 55 4.13 15.06 -2.08
CA SER A 55 3.06 16.03 -1.81
C SER A 55 1.87 15.39 -1.10
N ALA A 56 1.42 14.22 -1.58
CA ALA A 56 0.34 13.46 -0.97
C ALA A 56 0.65 12.97 0.45
N LYS A 57 1.93 12.71 0.75
CA LYS A 57 2.37 12.36 2.11
C LYS A 57 2.09 13.52 3.08
N SER A 58 2.38 14.75 2.67
CA SER A 58 2.20 15.97 3.46
C SER A 58 0.75 16.45 3.54
N GLU A 59 -0.13 15.98 2.67
CA GLU A 59 -1.55 16.31 2.68
C GLU A 59 -2.25 15.76 3.94
N THR A 60 -2.99 16.60 4.67
CA THR A 60 -3.65 16.19 5.93
C THR A 60 -4.96 15.44 5.66
N GLN A 61 -5.64 15.76 4.56
CA GLN A 61 -6.88 15.11 4.18
C GLN A 61 -6.60 13.80 3.43
N PHE A 62 -6.91 12.66 4.05
CA PHE A 62 -6.68 11.32 3.46
C PHE A 62 -7.25 11.19 2.05
N SER A 63 -8.51 11.58 1.83
CA SER A 63 -9.16 11.47 0.52
C SER A 63 -8.41 12.24 -0.57
N LYS A 64 -8.02 13.49 -0.26
CA LYS A 64 -7.27 14.35 -1.20
C LYS A 64 -5.89 13.79 -1.50
N ALA A 65 -5.23 13.19 -0.51
CA ALA A 65 -3.96 12.51 -0.69
C ALA A 65 -4.08 11.29 -1.63
N ILE A 66 -5.14 10.47 -1.48
CA ILE A 66 -5.32 9.30 -2.33
C ILE A 66 -5.77 9.68 -3.75
N GLU A 67 -6.59 10.72 -3.89
CA GLU A 67 -7.02 11.22 -5.19
C GLU A 67 -5.86 11.76 -6.03
N SER A 68 -4.89 12.46 -5.40
CA SER A 68 -3.77 13.05 -6.12
C SER A 68 -2.75 12.03 -6.63
N ILE A 69 -2.72 10.81 -6.07
CA ILE A 69 -1.75 9.76 -6.42
C ILE A 69 -2.32 8.64 -7.29
N LYS A 70 -3.55 8.77 -7.80
CA LYS A 70 -4.24 7.74 -8.60
C LYS A 70 -3.31 7.12 -9.67
N ASP A 71 -2.57 7.97 -10.38
CA ASP A 71 -1.68 7.57 -11.47
C ASP A 71 -0.19 7.47 -11.07
N ALA A 72 0.17 7.93 -9.87
CA ALA A 72 1.56 8.07 -9.43
C ALA A 72 2.16 6.80 -8.77
N ILE A 73 1.39 5.72 -8.65
CA ILE A 73 1.86 4.46 -8.06
C ILE A 73 2.77 3.69 -9.04
N PRO A 74 3.89 3.10 -8.59
CA PRO A 74 4.70 2.18 -9.39
C PRO A 74 3.91 0.94 -9.84
N ASP A 75 4.15 0.45 -11.05
CA ASP A 75 3.48 -0.76 -11.57
C ASP A 75 3.73 -2.00 -10.69
N ALA A 76 4.91 -2.09 -10.06
CA ALA A 76 5.25 -3.16 -9.12
C ALA A 76 4.31 -3.27 -7.92
N ILE A 77 3.56 -2.20 -7.59
CA ILE A 77 2.63 -2.14 -6.46
C ILE A 77 1.16 -2.28 -6.92
N ARG A 78 0.88 -2.13 -8.22
CA ARG A 78 -0.50 -2.23 -8.74
C ARG A 78 -1.05 -3.65 -8.56
N ILE A 79 -2.29 -3.76 -8.10
CA ILE A 79 -3.02 -5.04 -7.99
C ILE A 79 -3.93 -5.15 -9.20
N LYS A 80 -3.65 -6.09 -10.10
CA LYS A 80 -4.39 -6.25 -11.38
C LYS A 80 -4.51 -4.92 -12.14
N GLY A 81 -3.43 -4.14 -12.18
CA GLY A 81 -3.38 -2.83 -12.85
C GLY A 81 -4.01 -1.66 -12.06
N ARG A 82 -4.57 -1.89 -10.87
CA ARG A 82 -5.23 -0.86 -10.07
C ARG A 82 -4.35 -0.37 -8.92
N ASN A 83 -4.53 0.90 -8.54
CA ASN A 83 -3.92 1.48 -7.35
C ASN A 83 -4.61 0.91 -6.08
N PRO A 84 -3.89 0.17 -5.23
CA PRO A 84 -4.48 -0.44 -4.03
C PRO A 84 -4.98 0.59 -3.01
N LEU A 85 -4.35 1.77 -2.90
CA LEU A 85 -4.82 2.82 -1.99
C LEU A 85 -6.16 3.41 -2.46
N THR A 86 -6.36 3.54 -3.77
CA THR A 86 -7.66 3.96 -4.32
C THR A 86 -8.74 2.91 -4.09
N LEU A 87 -8.40 1.62 -4.22
CA LEU A 87 -9.32 0.52 -3.90
C LEU A 87 -9.75 0.53 -2.43
N LEU A 88 -8.82 0.83 -1.51
CA LEU A 88 -9.11 0.94 -0.08
C LEU A 88 -9.89 2.21 0.25
N HIS A 89 -9.63 3.33 -0.43
CA HIS A 89 -10.24 4.61 -0.12
C HIS A 89 -11.75 4.65 -0.39
N ALA A 90 -12.21 4.03 -1.48
CA ALA A 90 -13.62 4.02 -1.87
C ALA A 90 -14.56 3.49 -0.76
N PRO A 91 -14.40 2.25 -0.26
CA PRO A 91 -15.28 1.72 0.79
C PRO A 91 -15.10 2.46 2.12
N LEU A 92 -13.87 2.89 2.44
CA LEU A 92 -13.58 3.57 3.71
C LEU A 92 -14.19 4.98 3.80
N SER A 93 -14.49 5.60 2.67
CA SER A 93 -15.06 6.95 2.60
C SER A 93 -16.58 6.98 2.61
N GLU A 94 -17.23 5.99 2.01
CA GLU A 94 -18.68 5.87 1.94
C GLU A 94 -19.31 5.61 3.33
N GLY A 95 -18.53 5.00 4.23
CA GLY A 95 -18.95 4.71 5.59
C GLY A 95 -19.81 3.44 5.70
N ILE A 96 -20.35 3.21 6.89
CA ILE A 96 -21.07 1.97 7.24
C ILE A 96 -22.51 2.24 7.72
N HIS A 97 -23.00 3.48 7.59
CA HIS A 97 -24.23 3.92 8.27
C HIS A 97 -25.49 3.16 7.80
N ASP A 98 -25.49 2.67 6.57
CA ASP A 98 -26.62 1.93 5.99
C ASP A 98 -26.28 0.45 5.70
N LYS A 99 -25.18 -0.07 6.28
CA LYS A 99 -24.72 -1.45 6.07
C LYS A 99 -25.01 -2.31 7.29
N THR A 100 -25.41 -3.55 7.05
CA THR A 100 -25.53 -4.60 8.08
C THR A 100 -24.15 -5.00 8.61
N ASP A 101 -24.12 -5.69 9.75
CA ASP A 101 -22.86 -6.18 10.31
C ASP A 101 -22.22 -7.22 9.37
N GLU A 102 -23.02 -8.08 8.76
CA GLU A 102 -22.58 -9.08 7.78
C GLU A 102 -21.96 -8.43 6.53
N GLU A 103 -22.57 -7.36 6.00
CA GLU A 103 -21.97 -6.60 4.89
C GLU A 103 -20.67 -5.92 5.30
N CYS A 104 -20.61 -5.37 6.52
CA CYS A 104 -19.37 -4.79 7.06
C CYS A 104 -18.28 -5.85 7.24
N LEU A 105 -18.65 -7.09 7.60
CA LEU A 105 -17.72 -8.21 7.73
C LEU A 105 -17.10 -8.56 6.38
N GLY A 106 -17.91 -8.70 5.33
CA GLY A 106 -17.42 -8.91 3.97
C GLY A 106 -16.45 -7.81 3.52
N LEU A 107 -16.84 -6.54 3.71
CA LEU A 107 -15.97 -5.40 3.41
C LEU A 107 -14.68 -5.41 4.23
N ALA A 108 -14.73 -5.80 5.50
CA ALA A 108 -13.54 -5.88 6.36
C ALA A 108 -12.56 -6.94 5.84
N THR A 109 -13.08 -8.10 5.41
CA THR A 109 -12.30 -9.15 4.75
C THR A 109 -11.63 -8.64 3.48
N ASP A 110 -12.39 -8.02 2.57
CA ASP A 110 -11.85 -7.46 1.32
C ASP A 110 -10.76 -6.42 1.58
N VAL A 111 -10.98 -5.51 2.54
CA VAL A 111 -10.00 -4.51 2.95
C VAL A 111 -8.73 -5.17 3.48
N ARG A 112 -8.84 -6.22 4.30
CA ARG A 112 -7.68 -6.97 4.82
C ARG A 112 -6.90 -7.63 3.68
N GLU A 113 -7.58 -8.24 2.72
CA GLU A 113 -6.92 -8.90 1.57
C GLU A 113 -6.13 -7.90 0.73
N ILE A 114 -6.72 -6.74 0.40
CA ILE A 114 -6.03 -5.70 -0.35
C ILE A 114 -4.85 -5.12 0.43
N LEU A 115 -5.00 -4.90 1.75
CA LEU A 115 -3.91 -4.47 2.61
C LEU A 115 -2.74 -5.44 2.60
N PHE A 116 -3.04 -6.74 2.70
CA PHE A 116 -2.02 -7.79 2.70
C PHE A 116 -1.31 -7.88 1.35
N ALA A 117 -2.07 -7.95 0.25
CA ALA A 117 -1.52 -8.01 -1.10
C ALA A 117 -0.65 -6.78 -1.42
N MET A 118 -1.04 -5.58 -0.99
CA MET A 118 -0.24 -4.37 -1.15
C MET A 118 1.07 -4.45 -0.35
N ALA A 119 1.02 -4.92 0.90
CA ALA A 119 2.22 -5.08 1.73
C ALA A 119 3.19 -6.12 1.14
N GLU A 120 2.67 -7.23 0.61
CA GLU A 120 3.47 -8.23 -0.10
C GLU A 120 4.12 -7.66 -1.35
N LYS A 121 3.38 -6.92 -2.19
CA LYS A 121 3.92 -6.28 -3.41
C LYS A 121 5.05 -5.29 -3.09
N ILE A 122 4.90 -4.50 -2.04
CA ILE A 122 5.96 -3.60 -1.56
C ILE A 122 7.19 -4.40 -1.13
N ALA A 123 7.00 -5.45 -0.33
CA ALA A 123 8.10 -6.27 0.17
C ALA A 123 8.82 -7.02 -0.96
N GLU A 124 8.07 -7.56 -1.92
CA GLU A 124 8.56 -8.22 -3.12
C GLU A 124 9.42 -7.26 -3.96
N ALA A 125 8.87 -6.09 -4.32
CA ALA A 125 9.59 -5.09 -5.11
C ALA A 125 10.90 -4.63 -4.45
N LEU A 126 10.92 -4.43 -3.14
CA LEU A 126 12.14 -4.03 -2.41
C LEU A 126 13.18 -5.17 -2.35
N ARG A 127 12.73 -6.42 -2.24
CA ARG A 127 13.59 -7.61 -2.20
C ARG A 127 14.21 -7.89 -3.57
N GLU A 128 13.40 -7.83 -4.63
CA GLU A 128 13.86 -8.00 -6.01
C GLU A 128 14.94 -6.98 -6.38
N GLN A 129 14.70 -5.69 -6.07
CA GLN A 129 15.67 -4.64 -6.33
C GLN A 129 16.99 -4.87 -5.59
N LYS A 130 16.93 -5.27 -4.31
CA LYS A 130 18.14 -5.61 -3.54
C LYS A 130 18.91 -6.78 -4.16
N ALA A 131 18.21 -7.85 -4.56
CA ALA A 131 18.85 -9.02 -5.15
C ALA A 131 19.51 -8.68 -6.50
N LEU A 132 18.88 -7.83 -7.31
CA LEU A 132 19.44 -7.32 -8.56
C LEU A 132 20.68 -6.45 -8.32
N ASP A 133 20.61 -5.51 -7.37
CA ASP A 133 21.75 -4.65 -6.99
C ASP A 133 22.96 -5.51 -6.57
N ASP A 134 22.73 -6.51 -5.73
CA ASP A 134 23.77 -7.44 -5.26
C ASP A 134 24.36 -8.24 -6.43
N ALA A 135 23.53 -8.75 -7.35
CA ALA A 135 23.99 -9.47 -8.53
C ALA A 135 24.85 -8.58 -9.46
N ILE A 136 24.39 -7.35 -9.74
CA ILE A 136 25.13 -6.38 -10.57
C ILE A 136 26.48 -6.06 -9.95
N LYS A 137 26.51 -5.82 -8.64
CA LYS A 137 27.75 -5.55 -7.88
C LYS A 137 28.72 -6.72 -7.98
N ASN A 138 28.25 -7.94 -7.75
CA ASN A 138 29.09 -9.15 -7.81
C ASN A 138 29.70 -9.35 -9.21
N LEU A 139 28.90 -9.21 -10.26
CA LEU A 139 29.37 -9.34 -11.64
C LEU A 139 30.36 -8.23 -12.02
N SER A 140 30.12 -6.99 -11.59
CA SER A 140 31.02 -5.86 -11.86
C SER A 140 32.38 -6.01 -11.17
N GLN A 141 32.40 -6.52 -9.94
CA GLN A 141 33.64 -6.78 -9.19
C GLN A 141 34.43 -7.98 -9.74
N SER A 142 33.74 -9.00 -10.25
CA SER A 142 34.40 -10.17 -10.87
C SER A 142 35.22 -9.79 -12.11
N ARG A 143 34.79 -8.80 -12.88
CA ARG A 143 35.53 -8.25 -14.04
C ARG A 143 36.77 -7.45 -13.66
N GLY A 144 36.80 -6.85 -12.47
CA GLY A 144 37.93 -6.02 -12.00
C GLY A 144 39.12 -6.81 -11.46
N LYS A 145 38.95 -8.11 -11.16
CA LYS A 145 40.02 -8.98 -10.62
C LYS A 145 40.81 -9.75 -11.68
N GLY A 146 40.57 -9.47 -12.97
CA GLY A 146 41.20 -10.15 -14.11
C GLY A 146 42.22 -9.30 -14.88
N LYS A 147 42.75 -8.21 -14.29
CA LYS A 147 43.86 -7.43 -14.83
C LYS A 147 44.98 -7.30 -13.80
#